data_AF-A0A7X9G3J5-F1
#
_entry.id   AF-A0A7X9G3J5-F1
#
_cell.length_a   1.000
_cell.length_b   1.000
_cell.length_c   1.000
_cell.angle_alpha   90.00
_cell.angle_beta   90.00
_cell.angle_gamma   90.00
#
_symmetry.space_group_name_H-M   'P 1'
#
loop_
_entity.id
_entity.type
_entity.pdbx_description
1 polymer ?
#
loop_
_entity_poly.entity_id
_entity_poly.type
_entity_poly.pdbx_seq_one_letter_code
_entity_poly.pdbx_strand_id
1 'polypeptide(L)'
;MESWFHDLLVSGVEHNATEWQILLDKPAVLRIDGSAVKTDLVTDNDTFVNMLSELLPPKQFEKITTDDDGVDFVNENFLYVDEELGRFLLNLQRQRNQLALVIRRPRRDPSVLFDALKYAVEHGASDLHIRENKFIRLRVDGKLVETDFMTDSHFFKRAIDEIVPAGQLQKYIENGDYDFAWEEEGIGRFRVNLHRQRGDNAFTLRYVKSKAPTVREVGLPEVLKNIVSARNGIIFVSGTTGCGKSTTMAAMLDHVNNTSEQHVITIEDPIEYTFQDNRSFFEQREIGL
;
A
#
# COMPACT_ATOMS: atom_id res chain seq x y z
N MET A 1 14.94 -24.35 26.72
CA MET A 1 14.36 -23.15 27.32
C MET A 1 13.09 -22.93 26.53
N GLU A 2 11.94 -23.07 27.17
CA GLU A 2 10.67 -22.74 26.51
C GLU A 2 10.77 -21.28 26.06
N SER A 3 10.46 -21.04 24.77
CA SER A 3 10.52 -19.70 24.19
C SER A 3 9.50 -18.80 24.91
N TRP A 4 9.83 -17.53 25.14
CA TRP A 4 8.89 -16.53 25.70
C TRP A 4 7.57 -16.48 24.90
N PHE A 5 7.63 -16.85 23.62
CA PHE A 5 6.48 -16.95 22.73
C PHE A 5 5.59 -18.17 23.02
N HIS A 6 6.16 -19.25 23.57
CA HIS A 6 5.40 -20.39 24.10
C HIS A 6 4.48 -19.93 25.24
N ASP A 7 5.02 -19.17 26.20
CA ASP A 7 4.27 -18.63 27.32
C ASP A 7 3.12 -17.71 26.87
N LEU A 8 3.34 -16.93 25.80
CA LEU A 8 2.32 -16.08 25.20
C LEU A 8 1.14 -16.89 24.67
N LEU A 9 1.42 -17.95 23.90
CA LEU A 9 0.39 -18.81 23.32
C LEU A 9 -0.36 -19.60 24.39
N VAL A 10 0.33 -20.06 25.44
CA VAL A 10 -0.28 -20.72 26.61
C VAL A 10 -1.26 -19.77 27.31
N SER A 11 -0.84 -18.52 27.58
CA SER A 11 -1.70 -17.51 28.19
C SER A 11 -2.97 -17.25 27.37
N GLY A 12 -2.87 -17.20 26.05
CA GLY A 12 -4.04 -17.03 25.18
C GLY A 12 -5.06 -18.16 25.30
N VAL A 13 -4.58 -19.40 25.51
CA VAL A 13 -5.45 -20.57 25.69
C VAL A 13 -6.11 -20.60 27.05
N GLU A 14 -5.38 -20.30 28.12
CA GLU A 14 -5.95 -20.18 29.46
C GLU A 14 -7.11 -19.19 29.49
N HIS A 15 -7.02 -18.14 28.68
CA HIS A 15 -8.01 -17.07 28.59
C HIS A 15 -9.02 -17.27 27.44
N ASN A 16 -9.09 -18.45 26.82
CA ASN A 16 -10.05 -18.77 25.75
C ASN A 16 -10.03 -17.80 24.56
N ALA A 17 -8.87 -17.26 24.22
CA ALA A 17 -8.76 -16.32 23.13
C ALA A 17 -9.02 -16.96 21.76
N THR A 18 -9.53 -16.15 20.83
CA THR A 18 -9.78 -16.54 19.43
C THR A 18 -8.79 -15.88 18.45
N GLU A 19 -8.16 -14.78 18.86
CA GLU A 19 -7.21 -14.02 18.04
C GLU A 19 -6.13 -13.39 18.91
N TRP A 20 -4.88 -13.45 18.44
CA TRP A 20 -3.78 -12.63 18.94
C TRP A 20 -3.41 -11.59 17.88
N GLN A 21 -3.34 -10.32 18.29
CA GLN A 21 -2.78 -9.24 17.50
C GLN A 21 -1.47 -8.80 18.16
N ILE A 22 -0.36 -9.08 17.49
CA ILE A 22 0.97 -8.67 17.93
C ILE A 22 1.31 -7.38 17.20
N LEU A 23 1.56 -6.33 17.96
CA LEU A 23 1.86 -4.98 17.47
C LEU A 23 3.29 -4.62 17.90
N LEU A 24 4.13 -4.19 16.95
CA LEU A 24 5.48 -3.71 17.32
C LEU A 24 5.38 -2.47 18.19
N ASP A 25 6.21 -2.44 19.23
CA ASP A 25 6.35 -1.36 20.21
C ASP A 25 5.03 -0.93 20.89
N LYS A 26 4.00 -1.76 20.79
CA LYS A 26 2.70 -1.59 21.45
C LYS A 26 2.31 -2.86 22.18
N PRO A 27 1.42 -2.75 23.18
CA PRO A 27 0.98 -3.94 23.88
C PRO A 27 0.16 -4.84 22.97
N ALA A 28 0.45 -6.14 22.99
CA ALA A 28 -0.29 -7.15 22.25
C ALA A 28 -1.75 -7.15 22.69
N VAL A 29 -2.63 -7.51 21.76
CA VAL A 29 -4.07 -7.51 21.99
C VAL A 29 -4.61 -8.92 21.79
N LEU A 30 -5.35 -9.38 22.79
CA LEU A 30 -6.03 -10.65 22.80
C LEU A 30 -7.51 -10.43 22.51
N ARG A 31 -8.11 -11.22 21.62
CA ARG A 31 -9.59 -11.25 21.54
C ARG A 31 -10.15 -12.45 22.28
N ILE A 32 -11.01 -12.17 23.26
CA ILE A 32 -11.77 -13.16 24.03
C ILE A 32 -13.25 -12.85 23.83
N ASP A 33 -14.01 -13.81 23.30
CA ASP A 33 -15.47 -13.66 23.06
C ASP A 33 -15.83 -12.38 22.28
N GLY A 34 -15.01 -12.04 21.27
CA GLY A 34 -15.18 -10.83 20.45
C GLY A 34 -14.65 -9.53 21.06
N SER A 35 -14.27 -9.52 22.34
CA SER A 35 -13.75 -8.36 23.07
C SER A 35 -12.22 -8.31 23.05
N ALA A 36 -11.67 -7.14 22.76
CA ALA A 36 -10.22 -6.91 22.76
C ALA A 36 -9.69 -6.60 24.17
N VAL A 37 -8.71 -7.37 24.63
CA VAL A 37 -8.02 -7.23 25.90
C VAL A 37 -6.54 -6.93 25.61
N LYS A 38 -6.07 -5.75 26.01
CA LYS A 38 -4.66 -5.41 25.91
C LYS A 38 -3.88 -6.15 26.99
N THR A 39 -2.74 -6.72 26.62
CA THR A 39 -1.82 -7.33 27.58
C THR A 39 -0.72 -6.33 27.94
N ASP A 40 0.15 -6.66 28.90
CA ASP A 40 1.36 -5.88 29.18
C ASP A 40 2.55 -6.31 28.29
N LEU A 41 2.32 -7.24 27.35
CA LEU A 41 3.36 -7.76 26.48
C LEU A 41 3.61 -6.78 25.32
N VAL A 42 4.81 -6.23 25.23
CA VAL A 42 5.26 -5.38 24.12
C VAL A 42 6.37 -6.10 23.37
N THR A 43 6.27 -6.18 22.04
CA THR A 43 7.30 -6.81 21.19
C THR A 43 8.08 -5.75 20.43
N ASP A 44 9.40 -5.73 20.57
CA ASP A 44 10.28 -4.93 19.71
C ASP A 44 10.58 -5.65 18.38
N ASN A 45 11.26 -4.96 17.46
CA ASN A 45 11.53 -5.48 16.11
C ASN A 45 12.38 -6.75 16.10
N ASP A 46 13.41 -6.83 16.95
CA ASP A 46 14.30 -7.99 17.00
C ASP A 46 13.57 -9.21 17.58
N THR A 47 12.79 -9.00 18.65
CA THR A 47 11.93 -10.01 19.28
C THR A 47 10.88 -10.52 18.30
N PHE A 48 10.29 -9.62 17.51
CA PHE A 48 9.30 -9.94 16.50
C PHE A 48 9.87 -10.73 15.31
N VAL A 49 11.06 -10.36 14.83
CA VAL A 49 11.75 -11.11 13.76
C VAL A 49 12.14 -12.51 14.25
N ASN A 50 12.63 -12.62 15.49
CA ASN A 50 12.93 -13.91 16.10
C ASN A 50 11.67 -14.77 16.24
N MET A 51 10.55 -14.19 16.69
CA MET A 51 9.25 -14.87 16.75
C MET A 51 8.79 -15.40 15.40
N LEU A 52 8.88 -14.59 14.34
CA LEU A 52 8.54 -15.02 12.98
C LEU A 52 9.43 -16.17 12.51
N SER A 53 10.70 -16.19 12.91
CA SER A 53 11.64 -17.24 12.52
C SER A 53 11.39 -18.56 13.25
N GLU A 54 10.80 -18.51 14.45
CA GLU A 54 10.31 -19.68 15.18
C GLU A 54 8.99 -20.22 14.60
N LEU A 55 8.18 -19.34 14.01
CA LEU A 55 6.85 -19.66 13.47
C LEU A 55 6.84 -20.12 12.01
N LEU A 56 7.69 -19.55 11.14
CA LEU A 56 7.62 -19.74 9.70
C LEU A 56 8.91 -20.38 9.16
N PRO A 57 8.83 -21.37 8.25
CA PRO A 57 10.00 -21.81 7.50
C PRO A 57 10.68 -20.63 6.78
N PRO A 58 12.01 -20.63 6.63
CA PRO A 58 12.74 -19.54 5.95
C PRO A 58 12.19 -19.15 4.57
N LYS A 59 11.60 -20.11 3.85
CA LYS A 59 11.00 -19.92 2.51
C LYS A 59 9.56 -19.37 2.51
N GLN A 60 8.91 -19.26 3.67
CA GLN A 60 7.54 -18.73 3.80
C GLN A 60 7.52 -17.26 4.26
N PHE A 61 8.65 -16.70 4.70
CA PHE A 61 8.82 -15.25 4.89
C PHE A 61 8.49 -14.45 3.63
N GLU A 62 8.76 -15.03 2.45
CA GLU A 62 8.48 -14.43 1.14
C GLU A 62 6.98 -14.45 0.76
N LYS A 63 6.12 -15.13 1.54
CA LYS A 63 4.67 -15.25 1.30
C LYS A 63 3.81 -14.41 2.25
N ILE A 64 4.43 -13.59 3.09
CA ILE A 64 3.72 -12.57 3.85
C ILE A 64 3.09 -11.62 2.83
N THR A 65 1.77 -11.59 2.79
CA THR A 65 1.01 -10.69 1.90
C THR A 65 0.38 -9.60 2.75
N THR A 66 0.57 -8.36 2.31
CA THR A 66 -0.09 -7.18 2.87
C THR A 66 -1.53 -7.18 2.37
N ASP A 67 -2.52 -7.16 3.28
CA ASP A 67 -3.89 -6.88 2.87
C ASP A 67 -4.14 -5.36 2.75
N ASP A 68 -5.32 -4.99 2.27
CA ASP A 68 -5.75 -3.60 2.03
C ASP A 68 -5.72 -2.69 3.27
N ASP A 69 -5.54 -3.26 4.48
CA ASP A 69 -5.43 -2.56 5.76
C ASP A 69 -3.98 -2.52 6.32
N GLY A 70 -2.98 -2.89 5.52
CA GLY A 70 -1.56 -2.80 5.91
C GLY A 70 -1.12 -3.89 6.90
N VAL A 71 -1.86 -5.00 6.98
CA VAL A 71 -1.59 -6.09 7.90
C VAL A 71 -0.89 -7.24 7.17
N ASP A 72 0.17 -7.76 7.78
CA ASP A 72 0.90 -8.94 7.30
C ASP A 72 0.06 -10.19 7.64
N PHE A 73 -0.72 -10.69 6.68
CA PHE A 73 -1.50 -11.92 6.86
C PHE A 73 -0.72 -13.16 6.40
N VAL A 74 -0.72 -14.21 7.23
CA VAL A 74 -0.33 -15.57 6.81
C VAL A 74 -1.60 -16.33 6.47
N ASN A 75 -1.95 -16.36 5.19
CA ASN A 75 -3.12 -17.07 4.70
C ASN A 75 -2.78 -18.57 4.49
N GLU A 76 -3.37 -19.41 5.33
CA GLU A 76 -3.47 -20.87 5.22
C GLU A 76 -2.22 -21.76 5.46
N ASN A 77 -2.23 -22.35 6.67
CA ASN A 77 -1.97 -23.76 7.01
C ASN A 77 -0.79 -24.50 6.35
N PHE A 78 0.43 -24.36 6.87
CA PHE A 78 1.37 -25.49 7.04
C PHE A 78 2.40 -25.14 8.15
N LEU A 79 1.97 -25.17 9.42
CA LEU A 79 2.85 -25.02 10.59
C LEU A 79 3.39 -26.39 11.05
N TYR A 80 4.71 -26.58 11.04
CA TYR A 80 5.45 -27.63 11.79
C TYR A 80 6.92 -27.12 11.91
N VAL A 81 7.69 -27.22 13.03
CA VAL A 81 7.60 -28.09 14.24
C VAL A 81 8.43 -27.55 15.42
N ASP A 82 7.84 -27.55 16.61
CA ASP A 82 8.34 -28.26 17.81
C ASP A 82 7.19 -29.22 18.25
N GLU A 83 7.49 -30.43 18.75
CA GLU A 83 6.51 -31.49 19.00
C GLU A 83 5.39 -31.08 19.97
N GLU A 84 5.67 -30.18 20.91
CA GLU A 84 4.66 -29.67 21.85
C GLU A 84 3.83 -28.53 21.26
N LEU A 85 4.48 -27.50 20.71
CA LEU A 85 3.80 -26.32 20.19
C LEU A 85 2.96 -26.61 18.94
N GLY A 86 3.46 -27.49 18.07
CA GLY A 86 2.74 -27.94 16.87
C GLY A 86 1.49 -28.73 17.22
N ARG A 87 1.57 -29.65 18.19
CA ARG A 87 0.40 -30.41 18.67
C ARG A 87 -0.61 -29.52 19.38
N PHE A 88 -0.13 -28.52 20.11
CA PHE A 88 -0.95 -27.53 20.80
C PHE A 88 -1.76 -26.68 19.80
N LEU A 89 -1.11 -26.04 18.82
CA LEU A 89 -1.78 -25.22 17.80
C LEU A 89 -2.74 -26.03 16.92
N LEU A 90 -2.39 -27.28 16.58
CA LEU A 90 -3.26 -28.21 15.85
C LEU A 90 -4.49 -28.64 16.66
N ASN A 91 -4.34 -28.91 17.96
CA ASN A 91 -5.47 -29.26 18.83
C ASN A 91 -6.43 -28.09 19.00
N LEU A 92 -5.90 -26.88 19.14
CA LEU A 92 -6.65 -25.64 19.21
C LEU A 92 -7.44 -25.34 17.92
N GLN A 93 -6.80 -25.45 16.76
CA GLN A 93 -7.48 -25.33 15.45
C GLN A 93 -8.61 -26.37 15.30
N ARG A 94 -8.34 -27.62 15.71
CA ARG A 94 -9.33 -28.71 15.67
C ARG A 94 -10.52 -28.51 16.62
N GLN A 95 -10.33 -27.86 17.76
CA GLN A 95 -11.40 -27.62 18.73
C GLN A 95 -12.28 -26.42 18.39
N ARG A 96 -11.76 -25.39 17.71
CA ARG A 96 -12.48 -24.11 17.54
C ARG A 96 -12.72 -23.66 16.10
N ASN A 97 -12.28 -24.43 15.09
CA ASN A 97 -12.47 -24.17 13.66
C ASN A 97 -11.87 -22.85 13.12
N GLN A 98 -11.33 -21.97 13.97
CA GLN A 98 -10.59 -20.76 13.58
C GLN A 98 -9.57 -20.44 14.66
N LEU A 99 -8.28 -20.48 14.31
CA LEU A 99 -7.24 -19.78 15.03
C LEU A 99 -6.39 -19.09 13.97
N ALA A 100 -6.51 -17.76 13.91
CA ALA A 100 -5.74 -16.90 13.03
C ALA A 100 -4.73 -16.14 13.89
N LEU A 101 -3.44 -16.32 13.60
CA LEU A 101 -2.40 -15.44 14.11
C LEU A 101 -2.34 -14.24 13.17
N VAL A 102 -2.78 -13.07 13.64
CA VAL A 102 -2.80 -11.85 12.83
C VAL A 102 -1.62 -11.00 13.25
N ILE A 103 -0.66 -10.85 12.32
CA ILE A 103 0.58 -10.13 12.56
C ILE A 103 0.42 -8.73 11.96
N ARG A 104 0.32 -7.71 12.81
CA ARG A 104 0.14 -6.33 12.34
C ARG A 104 1.47 -5.60 12.47
N ARG A 105 2.08 -5.24 11.34
CA ARG A 105 3.09 -4.18 11.38
C ARG A 105 2.41 -2.92 11.93
N PRO A 106 3.11 -2.15 12.78
CA PRO A 106 2.57 -0.89 13.25
C PRO A 106 2.37 -0.03 12.01
N ARG A 107 1.18 0.57 11.89
CA ARG A 107 1.00 1.72 10.99
C ARG A 107 2.14 2.68 11.27
N ARG A 108 2.90 3.00 10.21
CA ARG A 108 3.99 3.95 10.20
C ARG A 108 3.61 5.18 11.04
N ASP A 109 4.48 5.61 11.95
CA ASP A 109 4.22 6.83 12.69
C ASP A 109 4.06 8.00 11.70
N PRO A 110 3.00 8.83 11.80
CA PRO A 110 2.76 9.92 10.87
C PRO A 110 4.00 10.81 10.72
N SER A 111 4.54 10.87 9.51
CA SER A 111 5.67 11.72 9.16
C SER A 111 5.17 13.10 8.72
N VAL A 112 6.04 14.12 8.77
CA VAL A 112 5.70 15.44 8.19
C VAL A 112 5.36 15.32 6.70
N LEU A 113 5.93 14.32 6.00
CA LEU A 113 5.58 14.02 4.62
C LEU A 113 4.16 13.46 4.52
N PHE A 114 3.79 12.49 5.36
CA PHE A 114 2.43 11.96 5.45
C PHE A 114 1.39 13.08 5.68
N ASP A 115 1.63 13.96 6.65
CA ASP A 115 0.73 15.08 6.95
C ASP A 115 0.60 16.03 5.75
N ALA A 116 1.71 16.32 5.06
CA ALA A 116 1.71 17.17 3.87
C ALA A 116 0.97 16.51 2.69
N LEU A 117 1.13 15.20 2.47
CA LEU A 117 0.42 14.46 1.44
C LEU A 117 -1.08 14.44 1.71
N LYS A 118 -1.47 14.18 2.96
CA LYS A 118 -2.87 14.15 3.37
C LYS A 118 -3.52 15.51 3.17
N TYR A 119 -2.86 16.56 3.66
CA TYR A 119 -3.32 17.93 3.49
C TYR A 119 -3.52 18.29 2.01
N ALA A 120 -2.60 17.87 1.14
CA ALA A 120 -2.69 18.12 -0.29
C ALA A 120 -3.95 17.52 -0.93
N VAL A 121 -4.21 16.25 -0.64
CA VAL A 121 -5.35 15.50 -1.19
C VAL A 121 -6.66 16.08 -0.67
N GLU A 122 -6.75 16.37 0.63
CA GLU A 122 -7.93 16.99 1.26
C GLU A 122 -8.26 18.38 0.66
N HIS A 123 -7.26 19.10 0.18
CA HIS A 123 -7.43 20.41 -0.46
C HIS A 123 -7.48 20.34 -2.00
N GLY A 124 -7.62 19.15 -2.57
CA GLY A 124 -7.78 18.96 -4.02
C GLY A 124 -6.56 19.33 -4.85
N ALA A 125 -5.35 19.25 -4.29
CA ALA A 125 -4.13 19.54 -5.01
C ALA A 125 -3.84 18.49 -6.09
N SER A 126 -3.40 18.93 -7.28
CA SER A 126 -2.92 18.05 -8.34
C SER A 126 -1.47 17.64 -8.13
N ASP A 127 -0.64 18.54 -7.60
CA ASP A 127 0.79 18.32 -7.42
C ASP A 127 1.29 18.91 -6.08
N LEU A 128 2.25 18.21 -5.46
CA LEU A 128 3.08 18.64 -4.35
C LEU A 128 4.48 18.98 -4.86
N HIS A 129 5.00 20.15 -4.52
CA HIS A 129 6.35 20.56 -4.83
C HIS A 129 7.12 20.81 -3.53
N ILE A 130 8.13 19.99 -3.29
CA ILE A 130 8.94 19.98 -2.08
C ILE A 130 10.37 20.32 -2.47
N ARG A 131 10.98 21.27 -1.77
CA ARG A 131 12.40 21.63 -1.94
C ARG A 131 13.03 21.76 -0.58
N GLU A 132 14.30 21.41 -0.45
CA GLU A 132 15.04 21.53 0.80
C GLU A 132 15.09 22.98 1.30
N ASN A 133 14.93 23.18 2.61
CA ASN A 133 14.96 24.49 3.28
C ASN A 133 13.91 25.50 2.75
N LYS A 134 12.73 25.00 2.36
CA LYS A 134 11.61 25.80 1.84
C LYS A 134 10.26 25.26 2.33
N PHE A 135 9.24 26.10 2.30
CA PHE A 135 7.86 25.67 2.46
C PHE A 135 7.41 24.81 1.27
N ILE A 136 6.66 23.75 1.55
CA ILE A 136 6.01 22.91 0.54
C ILE A 136 4.96 23.76 -0.19
N ARG A 137 4.87 23.58 -1.51
CA ARG A 137 3.88 24.25 -2.35
C ARG A 137 2.96 23.25 -3.01
N LEU A 138 1.67 23.57 -3.04
CA LEU A 138 0.63 22.78 -3.70
C LEU A 138 0.26 23.43 -5.03
N ARG A 139 -0.09 22.62 -6.02
CA ARG A 139 -0.84 23.08 -7.19
C ARG A 139 -2.31 22.78 -6.99
N VAL A 140 -3.13 23.81 -6.83
CA VAL A 140 -4.60 23.70 -6.71
C VAL A 140 -5.21 24.54 -7.83
N ASP A 141 -6.09 23.93 -8.64
CA ASP A 141 -6.72 24.58 -9.81
C ASP A 141 -5.72 25.31 -10.72
N GLY A 142 -4.56 24.68 -10.94
CA GLY A 142 -3.48 25.21 -11.77
C GLY A 142 -2.59 26.28 -11.12
N LYS A 143 -2.96 26.80 -9.94
CA LYS A 143 -2.20 27.82 -9.21
C LYS A 143 -1.32 27.21 -8.13
N LEU A 144 -0.13 27.79 -7.93
CA LEU A 144 0.76 27.41 -6.83
C LEU A 144 0.41 28.16 -5.55
N VAL A 145 0.20 27.42 -4.47
CA VAL A 145 -0.11 27.93 -3.13
C VAL A 145 0.94 27.41 -2.16
N GLU A 146 1.46 28.28 -1.29
CA GLU A 146 2.43 27.91 -0.26
C GLU A 146 1.71 27.38 0.98
N THR A 147 2.29 26.39 1.65
CA THR A 147 1.77 25.79 2.89
C THR A 147 2.66 26.16 4.07
N ASP A 148 2.22 25.82 5.28
CA ASP A 148 3.03 26.00 6.49
C ASP A 148 4.01 24.84 6.76
N PHE A 149 4.04 23.82 5.90
CA PHE A 149 4.99 22.70 6.02
C PHE A 149 6.38 23.14 5.56
N MET A 150 7.26 23.45 6.50
CA MET A 150 8.66 23.79 6.24
C MET A 150 9.52 22.51 6.16
N THR A 151 10.41 22.44 5.18
CA THR A 151 11.36 21.34 5.03
C THR A 151 12.76 21.73 5.49
N ASP A 152 13.53 20.74 5.88
CA ASP A 152 14.97 20.83 6.14
C ASP A 152 15.67 19.55 5.63
N SER A 153 16.99 19.46 5.82
CA SER A 153 17.76 18.27 5.42
C SER A 153 17.31 16.99 6.15
N HIS A 154 16.79 17.10 7.37
CA HIS A 154 16.32 15.95 8.16
C HIS A 154 14.97 15.43 7.63
N PHE A 155 14.08 16.32 7.21
CA PHE A 155 12.89 15.98 6.44
C PHE A 155 13.26 15.20 5.20
N PHE A 156 14.21 15.68 4.39
CA PHE A 156 14.58 15.02 3.14
C PHE A 156 15.19 13.66 3.34
N LYS A 157 16.09 13.51 4.32
CA LYS A 157 16.65 12.21 4.67
C LYS A 157 15.53 11.21 5.02
N ARG A 158 14.62 11.59 5.93
CA ARG A 158 13.49 10.75 6.29
C ARG A 158 12.57 10.46 5.12
N ALA A 159 12.22 11.45 4.31
CA ALA A 159 11.38 11.29 3.13
C ALA A 159 12.00 10.33 2.10
N ILE A 160 13.31 10.42 1.87
CA ILE A 160 14.03 9.50 0.98
C ILE A 160 13.98 8.08 1.54
N ASP A 161 14.35 7.90 2.81
CA ASP A 161 14.28 6.60 3.50
C ASP A 161 12.84 6.04 3.54
N GLU A 162 11.85 6.92 3.40
CA GLU A 162 10.42 6.65 3.51
C GLU A 162 9.77 6.12 2.25
N ILE A 163 9.98 6.81 1.12
CA ILE A 163 9.22 6.55 -0.12
C ILE A 163 10.09 6.01 -1.25
N VAL A 164 11.43 6.13 -1.18
CA VAL A 164 12.29 5.69 -2.28
C VAL A 164 12.49 4.17 -2.17
N PRO A 165 12.17 3.39 -3.22
CA PRO A 165 12.33 1.94 -3.17
C PRO A 165 13.76 1.50 -2.89
N ALA A 166 13.91 0.44 -2.10
CA ALA A 166 15.21 -0.11 -1.72
C ALA A 166 16.05 -0.46 -2.97
N GLY A 167 17.33 -0.06 -2.97
CA GLY A 167 18.25 -0.28 -4.08
C GLY A 167 18.08 0.67 -5.27
N GLN A 168 17.04 1.50 -5.32
CA GLN A 168 16.82 2.46 -6.42
C GLN A 168 17.43 3.85 -6.18
N LEU A 169 17.78 4.17 -4.92
CA LEU A 169 18.42 5.44 -4.56
C LEU A 169 19.73 5.69 -5.34
N GLN A 170 20.43 4.62 -5.73
CA GLN A 170 21.66 4.72 -6.52
C GLN A 170 21.44 5.44 -7.86
N LYS A 171 20.29 5.21 -8.52
CA LYS A 171 19.95 5.89 -9.78
C LYS A 171 19.84 7.41 -9.58
N TYR A 172 19.25 7.85 -8.47
CA TYR A 172 19.19 9.26 -8.11
C TYR A 172 20.59 9.82 -7.80
N ILE A 173 21.42 9.07 -7.06
CA ILE A 173 22.78 9.52 -6.71
C ILE A 173 23.62 9.75 -7.98
N GLU A 174 23.51 8.85 -8.96
CA GLU A 174 24.27 8.90 -10.22
C GLU A 174 23.74 9.96 -11.20
N ASN A 175 22.43 10.01 -11.42
CA ASN A 175 21.82 10.83 -12.47
C ASN A 175 21.28 12.17 -11.95
N GLY A 176 21.06 12.29 -10.65
CA GLY A 176 20.42 13.44 -10.03
C GLY A 176 18.90 13.54 -10.29
N ASP A 177 18.29 12.49 -10.85
CA ASP A 177 16.86 12.41 -11.20
C ASP A 177 16.39 10.95 -11.11
N TYR A 178 15.19 10.73 -10.56
CA TYR A 178 14.55 9.43 -10.48
C TYR A 178 13.02 9.55 -10.36
N ASP A 179 12.31 8.95 -11.32
CA ASP A 179 10.85 8.78 -11.33
C ASP A 179 10.44 7.41 -10.77
N PHE A 180 9.41 7.38 -9.93
CA PHE A 180 8.78 6.16 -9.41
C PHE A 180 7.34 6.40 -8.95
N ALA A 181 6.56 5.34 -8.77
CA ALA A 181 5.27 5.40 -8.11
C ALA A 181 5.40 5.11 -6.60
N TRP A 182 4.59 5.80 -5.80
CA TRP A 182 4.46 5.56 -4.36
C TRP A 182 2.98 5.50 -4.01
N GLU A 183 2.58 4.53 -3.18
CA GLU A 183 1.22 4.43 -2.65
C GLU A 183 1.26 4.60 -1.14
N GLU A 184 0.52 5.59 -0.65
CA GLU A 184 0.46 5.91 0.77
C GLU A 184 -0.88 5.44 1.35
N GLU A 185 -0.80 4.54 2.33
CA GLU A 185 -1.98 3.93 2.96
C GLU A 185 -2.91 5.01 3.53
N GLY A 186 -4.20 4.94 3.21
CA GLY A 186 -5.21 5.90 3.68
C GLY A 186 -5.18 7.27 3.00
N ILE A 187 -4.27 7.52 2.06
CA ILE A 187 -4.20 8.77 1.28
C ILE A 187 -4.39 8.49 -0.22
N GLY A 188 -3.66 7.51 -0.75
CA GLY A 188 -3.72 7.08 -2.14
C GLY A 188 -2.37 7.17 -2.85
N ARG A 189 -2.42 7.13 -4.18
CA ARG A 189 -1.23 6.93 -5.01
C ARG A 189 -0.65 8.23 -5.54
N PHE A 190 0.67 8.26 -5.68
CA PHE A 190 1.44 9.38 -6.18
C PHE A 190 2.45 8.93 -7.24
N ARG A 191 2.61 9.74 -8.28
CA ARG A 191 3.81 9.69 -9.13
C ARG A 191 4.84 10.63 -8.54
N VAL A 192 5.99 10.10 -8.15
CA VAL A 192 7.06 10.82 -7.49
C VAL A 192 8.23 10.99 -8.43
N ASN A 193 8.71 12.23 -8.54
CA ASN A 193 10.00 12.54 -9.13
C ASN A 193 10.91 13.11 -8.05
N LEU A 194 12.02 12.42 -7.77
CA LEU A 194 13.10 12.88 -6.91
C LEU A 194 14.23 13.43 -7.80
N HIS A 195 14.55 14.71 -7.68
CA HIS A 195 15.54 15.37 -8.53
C HIS A 195 16.39 16.39 -7.77
N ARG A 196 17.50 16.79 -8.39
CA ARG A 196 18.36 17.88 -7.91
C ARG A 196 17.91 19.22 -8.46
N GLN A 197 17.75 20.20 -7.58
CA GLN A 197 17.50 21.59 -7.95
C GLN A 197 18.62 22.49 -7.44
N ARG A 198 19.46 22.99 -8.35
CA ARG A 198 20.58 23.91 -8.03
C ARG A 198 21.50 23.40 -6.91
N GLY A 199 21.65 22.08 -6.80
CA GLY A 199 22.47 21.42 -5.80
C GLY A 199 21.70 20.87 -4.60
N ASP A 200 20.46 21.33 -4.37
CA ASP A 200 19.60 20.85 -3.28
C ASP A 200 18.70 19.70 -3.74
N ASN A 201 18.20 18.91 -2.78
CA ASN A 201 17.21 17.86 -3.06
C ASN A 201 15.81 18.46 -3.27
N ALA A 202 15.03 17.86 -4.18
CA ALA A 202 13.65 18.25 -4.42
C ALA A 202 12.79 17.03 -4.79
N PHE A 203 11.51 17.09 -4.39
CA PHE A 203 10.49 16.17 -4.86
C PHE A 203 9.39 16.92 -5.60
N THR A 204 8.86 16.30 -6.66
CA THR A 204 7.54 16.62 -7.18
C THR A 204 6.67 15.36 -7.10
N LEU A 205 5.54 15.45 -6.40
CA LEU A 205 4.59 14.36 -6.24
C LEU A 205 3.29 14.76 -6.92
N ARG A 206 2.83 13.98 -7.91
CA ARG A 206 1.51 14.16 -8.52
C ARG A 206 0.54 13.17 -7.92
N TYR A 207 -0.59 13.64 -7.40
CA TYR A 207 -1.63 12.74 -6.91
C TYR A 207 -2.30 12.03 -8.09
N VAL A 208 -2.33 10.70 -8.01
CA VAL A 208 -2.94 9.81 -8.99
C VAL A 208 -4.35 9.50 -8.49
N LYS A 209 -5.37 9.88 -9.27
CA LYS A 209 -6.76 9.65 -8.87
C LYS A 209 -7.03 8.15 -8.84
N SER A 210 -7.39 7.64 -7.68
CA SER A 210 -7.65 6.21 -7.44
C SER A 210 -8.88 5.68 -8.19
N LYS A 211 -9.82 6.55 -8.56
CA LYS A 211 -11.06 6.12 -9.23
C LYS A 211 -11.10 6.60 -10.68
N ALA A 212 -11.15 5.66 -11.60
CA ALA A 212 -11.51 5.92 -12.99
C ALA A 212 -12.93 6.53 -13.06
N PRO A 213 -13.13 7.62 -13.82
CA PRO A 213 -14.46 8.17 -13.99
C PRO A 213 -15.31 7.24 -14.85
N THR A 214 -16.61 7.25 -14.64
CA THR A 214 -17.56 6.49 -15.48
C THR A 214 -17.73 7.14 -16.84
N VAL A 215 -18.12 6.36 -17.86
CA VAL A 215 -18.44 6.85 -19.22
C VAL A 215 -19.41 8.04 -19.21
N ARG A 216 -20.35 8.09 -18.25
CA ARG A 216 -21.31 9.19 -18.13
C ARG A 216 -20.69 10.46 -17.55
N GLU A 217 -19.83 10.34 -16.54
CA GLU A 217 -19.18 11.50 -15.88
C GLU A 217 -18.27 12.27 -16.84
N VAL A 218 -17.60 11.56 -17.76
CA VAL A 218 -16.77 12.19 -18.81
C VAL A 218 -17.55 12.61 -20.05
N GLY A 219 -18.88 12.39 -20.09
CA GLY A 219 -19.73 12.79 -21.21
C GLY A 219 -19.45 12.03 -22.50
N LEU A 220 -18.92 10.81 -22.41
CA LEU A 220 -18.59 9.99 -23.57
C LEU A 220 -19.87 9.44 -24.25
N PRO A 221 -19.90 9.37 -25.59
CA PRO A 221 -21.03 8.79 -26.31
C PRO A 221 -21.30 7.34 -25.91
N GLU A 222 -22.57 6.98 -25.70
CA GLU A 222 -22.99 5.64 -25.29
C GLU A 222 -22.55 4.53 -26.27
N VAL A 223 -22.34 4.86 -27.55
CA VAL A 223 -21.81 3.90 -28.55
C VAL A 223 -20.44 3.34 -28.16
N LEU A 224 -19.62 4.07 -27.40
CA LEU A 224 -18.30 3.62 -26.96
C LEU A 224 -18.39 2.42 -25.99
N LYS A 225 -19.51 2.27 -25.27
CA LYS A 225 -19.77 1.08 -24.42
C LYS A 225 -19.83 -0.18 -25.29
N ASN A 226 -20.55 -0.11 -26.41
CA ASN A 226 -20.64 -1.24 -27.33
C ASN A 226 -19.29 -1.54 -28.00
N ILE A 227 -18.50 -0.50 -28.30
CA ILE A 227 -17.18 -0.66 -28.92
C ILE A 227 -16.18 -1.32 -27.95
N VAL A 228 -16.14 -0.89 -26.69
CA VAL A 228 -15.20 -1.48 -25.71
C VAL A 228 -15.58 -2.90 -25.32
N SER A 229 -16.87 -3.25 -25.33
CA SER A 229 -17.34 -4.61 -25.06
C SER A 229 -17.17 -5.58 -26.25
N ALA A 230 -16.59 -5.13 -27.36
CA ALA A 230 -16.32 -6.01 -28.51
C ALA A 230 -15.32 -7.11 -28.11
N ARG A 231 -15.63 -8.36 -28.48
CA ARG A 231 -14.78 -9.52 -28.10
C ARG A 231 -13.38 -9.49 -28.70
N ASN A 232 -13.24 -8.95 -29.91
CA ASN A 232 -11.98 -8.88 -30.64
C ASN A 232 -11.90 -7.56 -31.41
N GLY A 233 -10.71 -6.99 -31.50
CA GLY A 233 -10.46 -5.77 -32.25
C GLY A 233 -9.29 -4.98 -31.70
N ILE A 234 -8.99 -3.85 -32.34
CA ILE A 234 -8.00 -2.89 -31.87
C ILE A 234 -8.69 -1.52 -31.84
N ILE A 235 -8.58 -0.82 -30.71
CA ILE A 235 -9.12 0.52 -30.51
C ILE A 235 -7.94 1.48 -30.37
N PHE A 236 -7.93 2.55 -31.16
CA PHE A 236 -6.94 3.62 -31.04
C PHE A 236 -7.59 4.86 -30.43
N VAL A 237 -7.05 5.33 -29.31
CA VAL A 237 -7.42 6.60 -28.68
C VAL A 237 -6.27 7.58 -28.92
N SER A 238 -6.53 8.66 -29.64
CA SER A 238 -5.50 9.62 -30.05
C SER A 238 -5.88 11.06 -29.73
N GLY A 239 -4.88 11.94 -29.68
CA GLY A 239 -5.02 13.35 -29.33
C GLY A 239 -3.77 13.90 -28.63
N THR A 240 -3.69 15.22 -28.45
CA THR A 240 -2.55 15.90 -27.84
C THR A 240 -2.40 15.58 -26.35
N THR A 241 -1.26 15.91 -25.75
CA THR A 241 -1.08 15.82 -24.30
C THR A 241 -2.15 16.63 -23.57
N GLY A 242 -2.72 16.07 -22.50
CA GLY A 242 -3.75 16.74 -21.69
C GLY A 242 -5.17 16.73 -22.26
N CYS A 243 -5.44 16.11 -23.42
CA CYS A 243 -6.79 16.11 -24.01
C CYS A 243 -7.74 15.03 -23.45
N GLY A 244 -7.36 14.32 -22.37
CA GLY A 244 -8.23 13.34 -21.72
C GLY A 244 -8.17 11.91 -22.26
N LYS A 245 -7.11 11.52 -23.00
CA LYS A 245 -6.95 10.14 -23.53
C LYS A 245 -6.98 9.08 -22.43
N SER A 246 -6.09 9.19 -21.45
CA SER A 246 -6.01 8.23 -20.33
C SER A 246 -7.33 8.18 -19.57
N THR A 247 -7.96 9.35 -19.34
CA THR A 247 -9.30 9.45 -18.73
C THR A 247 -10.38 8.73 -19.53
N THR A 248 -10.34 8.83 -20.86
CA THR A 248 -11.29 8.18 -21.77
C THR A 248 -11.12 6.66 -21.75
N MET A 249 -9.87 6.20 -21.85
CA MET A 249 -9.54 4.78 -21.75
C MET A 249 -9.93 4.22 -20.38
N ALA A 250 -9.65 4.95 -19.31
CA ALA A 250 -9.98 4.53 -17.96
C ALA A 250 -11.50 4.37 -17.77
N ALA A 251 -12.30 5.29 -18.30
CA ALA A 251 -13.76 5.18 -18.28
C ALA A 251 -14.29 3.97 -19.08
N MET A 252 -13.64 3.65 -20.21
CA MET A 252 -13.97 2.47 -21.01
C MET A 252 -13.59 1.18 -20.27
N LEU A 253 -12.43 1.12 -19.61
CA LEU A 253 -12.00 -0.03 -18.82
C LEU A 253 -12.85 -0.22 -17.56
N ASP A 254 -13.24 0.86 -16.87
CA ASP A 254 -14.19 0.80 -15.76
C ASP A 254 -15.54 0.22 -16.23
N HIS A 255 -16.01 0.59 -17.42
CA HIS A 255 -17.22 -0.02 -17.98
C HIS A 255 -17.07 -1.54 -18.15
N VAL A 256 -15.96 -2.00 -18.75
CA VAL A 256 -15.66 -3.43 -18.89
C VAL A 256 -15.66 -4.13 -17.53
N ASN A 257 -14.99 -3.54 -16.54
CA ASN A 257 -14.90 -4.08 -15.18
C ASN A 257 -16.28 -4.29 -14.52
N ASN A 258 -17.23 -3.41 -14.83
CA ASN A 258 -18.57 -3.45 -14.24
C ASN A 258 -19.58 -4.30 -15.05
N THR A 259 -19.30 -4.63 -16.31
CA THR A 259 -20.27 -5.32 -17.19
C THR A 259 -19.82 -6.68 -17.70
N SER A 260 -18.53 -6.99 -17.65
CA SER A 260 -17.93 -8.15 -18.31
C SER A 260 -17.08 -8.96 -17.34
N GLU A 261 -16.93 -10.25 -17.63
CA GLU A 261 -16.05 -11.18 -16.91
C GLU A 261 -14.82 -11.45 -17.76
N GLN A 262 -13.83 -10.55 -17.70
CA GLN A 262 -12.62 -10.59 -18.51
C GLN A 262 -11.36 -10.53 -17.66
N HIS A 263 -10.26 -11.03 -18.20
CA HIS A 263 -8.92 -10.75 -17.70
C HIS A 263 -8.37 -9.55 -18.46
N VAL A 264 -8.16 -8.45 -17.75
CA VAL A 264 -7.69 -7.18 -18.31
C VAL A 264 -6.25 -6.96 -17.88
N ILE A 265 -5.35 -6.83 -18.85
CA ILE A 265 -3.93 -6.52 -18.59
C ILE A 265 -3.64 -5.13 -19.12
N THR A 266 -3.11 -4.24 -18.26
CA THR A 266 -2.59 -2.93 -18.70
C THR A 266 -1.07 -2.91 -18.60
N ILE A 267 -0.44 -2.17 -19.52
CA ILE A 267 1.00 -1.89 -19.49
C ILE A 267 1.13 -0.37 -19.62
N GLU A 268 1.62 0.27 -18.56
CA GLU A 268 1.57 1.74 -18.40
C GLU A 268 2.92 2.29 -17.93
N ASP A 269 3.17 3.57 -18.19
CA ASP A 269 4.41 4.29 -17.83
C ASP A 269 4.12 5.74 -17.41
N PRO A 270 3.79 6.00 -16.12
CA PRO A 270 3.37 5.05 -15.10
C PRO A 270 1.85 4.80 -15.17
N ILE A 271 1.32 4.00 -14.25
CA ILE A 271 -0.13 3.78 -14.12
C ILE A 271 -0.82 5.08 -13.67
N GLU A 272 -1.88 5.47 -14.39
CA GLU A 272 -2.60 6.75 -14.17
C GLU A 272 -3.94 6.60 -13.42
N TYR A 273 -4.55 5.42 -13.46
CA TYR A 273 -5.77 5.08 -12.73
C TYR A 273 -5.63 3.67 -12.18
N THR A 274 -6.05 3.45 -10.95
CA THR A 274 -6.11 2.11 -10.37
C THR A 274 -7.51 1.53 -10.55
N PHE A 275 -7.58 0.21 -10.79
CA PHE A 275 -8.83 -0.52 -10.88
C PHE A 275 -8.88 -1.56 -9.76
N GLN A 276 -9.94 -1.50 -8.95
CA GLN A 276 -10.28 -2.61 -8.07
C GLN A 276 -11.07 -3.64 -8.85
N ASP A 277 -10.79 -4.91 -8.63
CA ASP A 277 -11.54 -6.00 -9.27
C ASP A 277 -13.03 -5.92 -8.90
N ASN A 278 -13.89 -6.08 -9.91
CA ASN A 278 -15.32 -6.23 -9.72
C ASN A 278 -15.82 -7.49 -10.43
N ARG A 279 -16.20 -7.38 -11.71
CA ARG A 279 -16.56 -8.56 -12.52
C ARG A 279 -15.39 -9.08 -13.34
N SER A 280 -14.45 -8.20 -13.66
CA SER A 280 -13.22 -8.54 -14.37
C SER A 280 -12.03 -8.56 -13.40
N PHE A 281 -11.02 -9.34 -13.75
CA PHE A 281 -9.74 -9.43 -13.03
C PHE A 281 -8.71 -8.54 -13.73
N PHE A 282 -8.13 -7.58 -12.99
CA PHE A 282 -7.19 -6.60 -13.51
C PHE A 282 -5.75 -6.90 -13.09
N GLU A 283 -4.83 -6.93 -14.06
CA GLU A 283 -3.39 -6.94 -13.84
C GLU A 283 -2.79 -5.68 -14.46
N GLN A 284 -2.43 -4.70 -13.63
CA GLN A 284 -1.79 -3.47 -14.09
C GLN A 284 -0.28 -3.56 -13.94
N ARG A 285 0.45 -3.48 -15.05
CA ARG A 285 1.92 -3.55 -15.07
C ARG A 285 2.50 -2.18 -15.35
N GLU A 286 3.25 -1.65 -14.39
CA GLU A 286 4.03 -0.44 -14.59
C GLU A 286 5.40 -0.76 -15.20
N ILE A 287 5.83 0.03 -16.17
CA ILE A 287 7.15 -0.12 -16.77
C ILE A 287 8.21 0.32 -15.77
N GLY A 288 9.11 -0.60 -15.39
CA GLY A 288 10.28 -0.30 -14.56
C GLY A 288 10.17 -0.71 -13.09
N LEU A 289 9.04 -1.31 -12.67
CA LEU A 289 8.84 -1.95 -11.37
C LEU A 289 8.94 -3.49 -11.48
#